data_AF-A0A538N5Y7-F1
#
_entry.id   AF-A0A538N5Y7-F1
#
_cell.length_a   1.000
_cell.length_b   1.000
_cell.length_c   1.000
_cell.angle_alpha   90.00
_cell.angle_beta   90.00
_cell.angle_gamma   90.00
#
_symmetry.space_group_name_H-M   'P 1'
#
loop_
_entity.id
_entity.type
_entity.pdbx_description
1 polymer ?
#
loop_
_entity_poly.entity_id
_entity_poly.type
_entity_poly.pdbx_seq_one_letter_code
_entity_poly.pdbx_strand_id
1 'polypeptide(L)'
;MSRLWSRFGMRSLAIGLLIVSLAGGYWLGTDRQSQRQNAVLENAQRDDRNDLYQQKLDVAAHWRSTAAQNAAQAAAAAQAAAAAQAAAAAAKAADDAARKQQAASRGGSRPPATPGVPVPSSCAQFTGNQGIACAILHEFGFGIDQMSCLVPMWNKESHWNERDKNPSSGAYGIPQALPATKMAKYGADYLTNPVPQIRWGLSYIQGRYDTPCKAWSFWQAHGWY
;
A
#
# COMPACT_ATOMS: atom_id res chain seq x y z
N MET A 1 -63.72 93.35 -6.96
CA MET A 1 -63.01 92.66 -5.85
C MET A 1 -62.88 91.17 -6.18
N SER A 2 -61.92 90.75 -7.03
CA SER A 2 -61.85 89.33 -7.46
C SER A 2 -60.47 88.81 -7.89
N ARG A 3 -59.36 89.52 -7.58
CA ARG A 3 -57.99 89.06 -7.94
C ARG A 3 -57.18 88.47 -6.79
N LEU A 4 -57.62 88.61 -5.54
CA LEU A 4 -56.90 88.12 -4.36
C LEU A 4 -57.19 86.64 -4.06
N TRP A 5 -58.43 86.18 -4.21
CA TRP A 5 -58.82 84.77 -4.00
C TRP A 5 -58.13 83.79 -4.96
N SER A 6 -57.86 84.20 -6.20
CA SER A 6 -57.18 83.37 -7.21
C SER A 6 -55.73 83.04 -6.84
N ARG A 7 -55.01 83.97 -6.20
CA ARG A 7 -53.60 83.78 -5.82
C ARG A 7 -53.43 82.85 -4.62
N PHE A 8 -54.32 82.94 -3.64
CA PHE A 8 -54.30 82.03 -2.49
C PHE A 8 -54.75 80.62 -2.89
N GLY A 9 -55.77 80.48 -3.76
CA GLY A 9 -56.18 79.19 -4.30
C GLY A 9 -55.07 78.47 -5.07
N MET A 10 -54.34 79.19 -5.95
CA MET A 10 -53.20 78.62 -6.69
C MET A 10 -52.04 78.21 -5.77
N ARG A 11 -51.73 78.99 -4.74
CA ARG A 11 -50.65 78.67 -3.79
C ARG A 11 -50.96 77.42 -2.96
N SER A 12 -52.21 77.28 -2.49
CA SER A 12 -52.63 76.08 -1.76
C SER A 12 -52.61 74.83 -2.63
N LEU A 13 -53.00 74.93 -3.91
CA LEU A 13 -52.89 73.84 -4.88
C LEU A 13 -51.43 73.41 -5.13
N ALA A 14 -50.52 74.39 -5.27
CA ALA A 14 -49.10 74.10 -5.49
C ALA A 14 -48.46 73.39 -4.27
N ILE A 15 -48.81 73.81 -3.06
CA ILE A 15 -48.35 73.16 -1.82
C ILE A 15 -48.95 71.75 -1.70
N GLY A 16 -50.24 71.58 -2.01
CA GLY A 16 -50.89 70.28 -2.04
C GLY A 16 -50.22 69.30 -3.01
N LEU A 17 -49.90 69.74 -4.23
CA LEU A 17 -49.17 68.94 -5.22
C LEU A 17 -47.76 68.57 -4.77
N LEU A 18 -47.03 69.48 -4.11
CA LEU A 18 -45.70 69.20 -3.56
C LEU A 18 -45.74 68.14 -2.46
N ILE A 19 -46.69 68.24 -1.52
CA ILE A 19 -46.83 67.27 -0.43
C ILE A 19 -47.20 65.89 -0.99
N VAL A 20 -48.13 65.83 -1.94
CA VAL A 20 -48.50 64.57 -2.62
C VAL A 20 -47.30 63.98 -3.37
N SER A 21 -46.50 64.81 -4.03
CA SER A 21 -45.29 64.36 -4.75
C SER A 21 -44.21 63.82 -3.81
N LEU A 22 -43.99 64.47 -2.66
CA LEU A 22 -43.03 64.02 -1.64
C LEU A 22 -43.49 62.73 -0.96
N ALA A 23 -44.78 62.64 -0.60
CA ALA A 23 -45.34 61.43 -0.02
C ALA A 23 -45.32 60.25 -1.01
N GLY A 24 -45.66 60.49 -2.28
CA GLY A 24 -45.55 59.50 -3.35
C GLY A 24 -44.10 59.07 -3.61
N GLY A 25 -43.15 60.02 -3.59
CA GLY A 25 -41.72 59.73 -3.72
C GLY A 25 -41.16 58.92 -2.55
N TYR A 26 -41.57 59.22 -1.32
CA TYR A 26 -41.18 58.46 -0.13
C TYR A 26 -41.75 57.04 -0.15
N TRP A 27 -43.05 56.87 -0.42
CA TRP A 27 -43.69 55.56 -0.47
C TRP A 27 -43.13 54.67 -1.59
N LEU A 28 -42.91 55.24 -2.78
CA LEU A 28 -42.27 54.55 -3.91
C LEU A 28 -40.78 54.26 -3.65
N GLY A 29 -40.10 55.08 -2.85
CA GLY A 29 -38.73 54.88 -2.41
C GLY A 29 -38.61 53.71 -1.42
N THR A 30 -39.49 53.67 -0.41
CA THR A 30 -39.56 52.57 0.56
C THR A 30 -39.93 51.24 -0.08
N ASP A 31 -40.89 51.24 -1.03
CA ASP A 31 -41.26 50.03 -1.77
C ASP A 31 -40.09 49.51 -2.61
N ARG A 32 -39.37 50.38 -3.32
CA ARG A 32 -38.14 50.02 -4.05
C ARG A 32 -37.03 49.50 -3.15
N GLN A 33 -36.87 50.06 -1.95
CA GLN A 33 -35.85 49.59 -1.00
C GLN A 33 -36.19 48.19 -0.48
N SER A 34 -37.45 47.94 -0.12
CA SER A 34 -37.92 46.61 0.31
C SER A 34 -37.79 45.58 -0.82
N GLN A 35 -38.17 45.94 -2.04
CA GLN A 35 -38.00 45.07 -3.21
C GLN A 35 -36.52 44.73 -3.47
N ARG A 36 -35.61 45.70 -3.32
CA ARG A 36 -34.16 45.45 -3.44
C ARG A 36 -33.63 44.54 -2.35
N GLN A 37 -34.04 44.74 -1.09
CA GLN A 37 -33.64 43.88 0.02
C GLN A 37 -34.14 42.45 -0.17
N ASN A 38 -35.41 42.28 -0.57
CA ASN A 38 -35.97 40.98 -0.87
C ASN A 38 -35.25 40.29 -2.04
N ALA A 39 -34.93 41.03 -3.11
CA ALA A 39 -34.15 40.48 -4.22
C ALA A 39 -32.74 40.04 -3.81
N VAL A 40 -32.08 40.78 -2.91
CA VAL A 40 -30.77 40.38 -2.34
C VAL A 40 -30.89 39.11 -1.52
N LEU A 41 -31.92 38.99 -0.67
CA LEU A 41 -32.15 37.79 0.14
C LEU A 41 -32.49 36.57 -0.75
N GLU A 42 -33.32 36.75 -1.77
CA GLU A 42 -33.63 35.68 -2.72
C GLU A 42 -32.40 35.22 -3.51
N ASN A 43 -31.53 36.14 -3.91
CA ASN A 43 -30.28 35.80 -4.58
C ASN A 43 -29.32 35.06 -3.64
N ALA A 44 -29.14 35.55 -2.40
CA ALA A 44 -28.33 34.87 -1.41
C ALA A 44 -28.83 33.44 -1.13
N GLN A 45 -30.15 33.25 -0.99
CA GLN A 45 -30.74 31.92 -0.82
C GLN A 45 -30.54 31.01 -2.04
N ARG A 46 -30.52 31.56 -3.26
CA ARG A 46 -30.21 30.79 -4.47
C ARG A 46 -28.76 30.38 -4.51
N ASP A 47 -27.85 31.28 -4.14
CA ASP A 47 -26.42 31.04 -4.09
C ASP A 47 -26.09 29.97 -3.04
N ASP A 48 -26.63 30.07 -1.81
CA ASP A 48 -26.47 29.06 -0.76
C ASP A 48 -26.93 27.67 -1.20
N ARG A 49 -28.06 27.59 -1.93
CA ARG A 49 -28.54 26.32 -2.49
C ARG A 49 -27.58 25.79 -3.54
N ASN A 50 -27.12 26.64 -4.45
CA ASN A 50 -26.18 26.26 -5.51
C ASN A 50 -24.86 25.75 -4.93
N ASP A 51 -24.33 26.43 -3.92
CA ASP A 51 -23.10 26.02 -3.21
C ASP A 51 -23.27 24.67 -2.53
N LEU A 52 -24.42 24.43 -1.88
CA LEU A 52 -24.74 23.12 -1.31
C LEU A 52 -24.84 22.03 -2.39
N TYR A 53 -25.43 22.34 -3.55
CA TYR A 53 -25.49 21.38 -4.67
C TYR A 53 -24.09 21.07 -5.19
N GLN A 54 -23.23 22.07 -5.38
CA GLN A 54 -21.84 21.87 -5.82
C GLN A 54 -21.03 21.05 -4.82
N GLN A 55 -21.13 21.37 -3.53
CA GLN A 55 -20.44 20.61 -2.47
C GLN A 55 -20.84 19.12 -2.49
N LYS A 56 -22.13 18.81 -2.70
CA LYS A 56 -22.60 17.42 -2.81
C LYS A 56 -22.05 16.72 -4.05
N LEU A 57 -21.95 17.43 -5.18
CA LEU A 57 -21.37 16.90 -6.41
C LEU A 57 -19.88 16.60 -6.24
N ASP A 58 -19.13 17.52 -5.63
CA ASP A 58 -17.70 17.37 -5.38
C ASP A 58 -17.39 16.20 -4.45
N VAL A 59 -18.15 16.08 -3.35
CA VAL A 59 -18.03 14.94 -2.43
C VAL A 59 -18.33 13.64 -3.17
N ALA A 60 -19.41 13.58 -3.96
CA ALA A 60 -19.75 12.38 -4.72
C ALA A 60 -18.71 12.06 -5.82
N ALA A 61 -18.11 13.06 -6.46
CA ALA A 61 -17.01 12.89 -7.41
C ALA A 61 -15.75 12.36 -6.72
N HIS A 62 -15.40 12.92 -5.55
CA HIS A 62 -14.29 12.46 -4.73
C HIS A 62 -14.47 11.00 -4.31
N TRP A 63 -15.63 10.63 -3.75
CA TRP A 63 -15.94 9.24 -3.37
C TRP A 63 -15.87 8.27 -4.54
N ARG A 64 -16.36 8.66 -5.73
CA ARG A 64 -16.23 7.83 -6.94
C ARG A 64 -14.77 7.68 -7.37
N SER A 65 -13.99 8.75 -7.32
CA SER A 65 -12.57 8.73 -7.71
C SER A 65 -11.74 7.85 -6.77
N THR A 66 -11.97 7.94 -5.46
CA THR A 66 -11.26 7.13 -4.47
C THR A 66 -11.71 5.67 -4.52
N ALA A 67 -13.00 5.40 -4.71
CA ALA A 67 -13.49 4.03 -4.93
C ALA A 67 -12.89 3.40 -6.19
N ALA A 68 -12.80 4.13 -7.30
CA ALA A 68 -12.18 3.64 -8.53
C ALA A 68 -10.68 3.39 -8.37
N GLN A 69 -9.95 4.27 -7.67
CA GLN A 69 -8.53 4.09 -7.36
C GLN A 69 -8.30 2.87 -6.47
N ASN A 70 -9.09 2.71 -5.40
CA ASN A 70 -9.00 1.57 -4.50
C ASN A 70 -9.32 0.25 -5.23
N ALA A 71 -10.33 0.24 -6.10
CA ALA A 71 -10.67 -0.92 -6.93
C ALA A 71 -9.55 -1.27 -7.92
N ALA A 72 -8.93 -0.27 -8.55
CA ALA A 72 -7.80 -0.48 -9.45
C ALA A 72 -6.57 -1.03 -8.70
N GLN A 73 -6.28 -0.52 -7.51
CA GLN A 73 -5.21 -1.04 -6.65
C GLN A 73 -5.49 -2.48 -6.21
N ALA A 74 -6.72 -2.80 -5.82
CA ALA A 74 -7.12 -4.16 -5.46
C ALA A 74 -7.02 -5.13 -6.64
N ALA A 75 -7.44 -4.70 -7.84
CA ALA A 75 -7.31 -5.50 -9.06
C ALA A 75 -5.84 -5.74 -9.43
N ALA A 76 -4.99 -4.71 -9.33
CA ALA A 76 -3.54 -4.84 -9.57
C ALA A 76 -2.89 -5.79 -8.55
N ALA A 77 -3.26 -5.69 -7.27
CA ALA A 77 -2.78 -6.60 -6.22
C ALA A 77 -3.22 -8.05 -6.47
N ALA A 78 -4.47 -8.28 -6.89
CA ALA A 78 -4.98 -9.60 -7.24
C ALA A 78 -4.27 -10.19 -8.46
N GLN A 79 -4.02 -9.39 -9.50
CA GLN A 79 -3.25 -9.80 -10.68
C GLN A 79 -1.80 -10.16 -10.32
N ALA A 80 -1.15 -9.36 -9.46
CA ALA A 80 0.21 -9.65 -8.98
C ALA A 80 0.25 -10.95 -8.16
N ALA A 81 -0.74 -11.18 -7.29
CA ALA A 81 -0.84 -12.42 -6.51
C ALA A 81 -1.06 -13.65 -7.41
N ALA A 82 -1.94 -13.54 -8.42
CA ALA A 82 -2.17 -14.61 -9.39
C ALA A 82 -0.91 -14.92 -10.21
N ALA A 83 -0.18 -13.89 -10.67
CA ALA A 83 1.08 -14.05 -11.38
C ALA A 83 2.16 -14.72 -10.51
N ALA A 84 2.25 -14.35 -9.23
CA ALA A 84 3.17 -14.98 -8.29
C ALA A 84 2.83 -16.46 -8.05
N GLN A 85 1.54 -16.81 -7.89
CA GLN A 85 1.10 -18.20 -7.77
C GLN A 85 1.40 -19.01 -9.02
N ALA A 86 1.17 -18.44 -10.22
CA ALA A 86 1.50 -19.09 -11.49
C ALA A 86 3.01 -19.32 -11.65
N ALA A 87 3.85 -18.35 -11.27
CA ALA A 87 5.30 -18.48 -11.28
C ALA A 87 5.79 -19.55 -10.30
N ALA A 88 5.22 -19.62 -9.09
CA ALA A 88 5.54 -20.66 -8.12
C ALA A 88 5.14 -22.07 -8.60
N ALA A 89 3.97 -22.20 -9.24
CA ALA A 89 3.53 -23.46 -9.84
C ALA A 89 4.45 -23.89 -11.00
N ALA A 90 4.89 -22.96 -11.84
CA ALA A 90 5.83 -23.23 -12.93
C ALA A 90 7.22 -23.67 -12.40
N ALA A 91 7.71 -23.01 -11.35
CA ALA A 91 8.98 -23.39 -10.70
C ALA A 91 8.91 -24.81 -10.13
N LYS A 92 7.81 -25.15 -9.44
CA LYS A 92 7.59 -26.51 -8.91
C LYS A 92 7.56 -27.56 -10.04
N ALA A 93 6.88 -27.28 -11.14
CA ALA A 93 6.82 -28.19 -12.29
C ALA A 93 8.20 -28.40 -12.95
N ALA A 94 9.04 -27.35 -13.02
CA ALA A 94 10.41 -27.44 -13.51
C ALA A 94 11.31 -28.28 -12.59
N ASP A 95 11.20 -28.09 -11.26
CA ASP A 95 11.94 -28.86 -10.27
C ASP A 95 11.57 -30.36 -10.32
N ASP A 96 10.28 -30.67 -10.47
CA ASP A 96 9.80 -32.06 -10.62
C ASP A 96 10.30 -32.71 -11.93
N ALA A 97 10.40 -31.93 -13.01
CA ALA A 97 10.99 -32.41 -14.27
C ALA A 97 12.50 -32.67 -14.15
N ALA A 98 13.24 -31.78 -13.48
CA ALA A 98 14.68 -31.93 -13.24
C ALA A 98 15.00 -33.14 -12.34
N ARG A 99 14.18 -33.39 -11.31
CA ARG A 99 14.30 -34.59 -10.45
C ARG A 99 14.16 -35.89 -11.23
N LYS A 100 13.25 -35.94 -12.22
CA LYS A 100 13.10 -37.13 -13.10
C LYS A 100 14.33 -37.36 -13.99
N GLN A 101 15.02 -36.31 -14.43
CA GLN A 101 16.23 -36.43 -15.24
C GLN A 101 17.46 -36.85 -14.41
N GLN A 102 17.63 -36.33 -13.20
CA GLN A 102 18.76 -36.69 -12.31
C GLN A 102 18.71 -38.13 -11.79
N ALA A 103 17.51 -38.74 -11.72
CA ALA A 103 17.37 -40.15 -11.37
C ALA A 103 18.02 -41.09 -12.41
N ALA A 104 18.25 -40.62 -13.65
CA ALA A 104 18.84 -41.41 -14.73
C ALA A 104 20.39 -41.35 -14.79
N SER A 105 21.06 -40.53 -13.97
CA SER A 105 22.47 -40.15 -14.20
C SER A 105 23.47 -40.55 -13.09
N ARG A 106 23.08 -41.35 -12.08
CA ARG A 106 23.94 -41.64 -10.90
C ARG A 106 24.88 -42.84 -11.12
N GLY A 107 26.09 -42.59 -11.61
CA GLY A 107 27.25 -43.49 -11.49
C GLY A 107 28.56 -42.70 -11.45
N GLY A 108 29.31 -42.75 -10.33
CA GLY A 108 30.66 -42.17 -10.22
C GLY A 108 31.03 -41.58 -8.85
N SER A 109 32.25 -41.88 -8.38
CA SER A 109 32.72 -41.91 -6.98
C SER A 109 33.39 -40.62 -6.43
N ARG A 110 33.66 -40.63 -5.11
CA ARG A 110 33.76 -39.51 -4.13
C ARG A 110 35.09 -39.49 -3.30
N PRO A 111 35.43 -38.36 -2.62
CA PRO A 111 35.91 -38.36 -1.21
C PRO A 111 35.05 -37.48 -0.23
N PRO A 112 35.20 -37.59 1.12
CA PRO A 112 34.08 -37.75 2.06
C PRO A 112 33.41 -36.44 2.53
N ALA A 113 32.08 -36.48 2.70
CA ALA A 113 31.30 -35.52 3.48
C ALA A 113 30.57 -36.23 4.61
N THR A 114 30.18 -35.42 5.58
CA THR A 114 29.17 -35.67 6.62
C THR A 114 28.04 -36.59 6.12
N PRO A 115 27.66 -37.62 6.89
CA PRO A 115 26.72 -38.64 6.42
C PRO A 115 25.33 -38.04 6.10
N GLY A 116 24.90 -38.16 4.84
CA GLY A 116 23.47 -38.22 4.50
C GLY A 116 22.86 -37.10 3.68
N VAL A 117 23.55 -36.00 3.36
CA VAL A 117 22.95 -34.93 2.54
C VAL A 117 23.63 -34.81 1.17
N PRO A 118 22.90 -34.96 0.04
CA PRO A 118 23.45 -34.71 -1.29
C PRO A 118 23.93 -33.26 -1.42
N VAL A 119 25.19 -33.07 -1.78
CA VAL A 119 25.76 -31.75 -2.05
C VAL A 119 25.31 -31.29 -3.44
N PRO A 120 24.74 -30.08 -3.58
CA PRO A 120 24.40 -29.52 -4.89
C PRO A 120 25.65 -29.23 -5.72
N SER A 121 25.57 -29.42 -7.04
CA SER A 121 26.70 -29.20 -7.96
C SER A 121 26.81 -27.75 -8.47
N SER A 122 25.72 -26.99 -8.43
CA SER A 122 25.70 -25.56 -8.79
C SER A 122 24.43 -24.87 -8.28
N CYS A 123 24.47 -23.54 -8.20
CA CYS A 123 23.31 -22.76 -7.77
C CYS A 123 22.13 -22.82 -8.74
N ALA A 124 22.34 -23.30 -9.97
CA ALA A 124 21.28 -23.50 -10.96
C ALA A 124 20.26 -24.57 -10.55
N GLN A 125 20.55 -25.35 -9.51
CA GLN A 125 19.62 -26.34 -8.94
C GLN A 125 18.59 -25.73 -7.98
N PHE A 126 18.71 -24.42 -7.67
CA PHE A 126 17.82 -23.72 -6.77
C PHE A 126 17.04 -22.64 -7.50
N THR A 127 15.76 -22.52 -7.17
CA THR A 127 14.84 -21.51 -7.74
C THR A 127 14.34 -20.57 -6.65
N GLY A 128 13.74 -19.43 -7.06
CA GLY A 128 13.18 -18.45 -6.14
C GLY A 128 14.16 -18.00 -5.04
N ASN A 129 13.68 -17.95 -3.80
CA ASN A 129 14.45 -17.50 -2.65
C ASN A 129 15.66 -18.40 -2.32
N GLN A 130 15.61 -19.70 -2.67
CA GLN A 130 16.76 -20.62 -2.52
C GLN A 130 17.88 -20.26 -3.49
N GLY A 131 17.53 -19.87 -4.72
CA GLY A 131 18.50 -19.38 -5.70
C GLY A 131 19.20 -18.11 -5.24
N ILE A 132 18.45 -17.16 -4.65
CA ILE A 132 19.01 -15.94 -4.05
C ILE A 132 20.00 -16.30 -2.94
N ALA A 133 19.63 -17.19 -2.01
CA ALA A 133 20.54 -17.61 -0.95
C ALA A 133 21.81 -18.26 -1.48
N CYS A 134 21.69 -19.15 -2.46
CA CYS A 134 22.85 -19.77 -3.08
C CYS A 134 23.78 -18.73 -3.73
N ALA A 135 23.21 -17.74 -4.43
CA ALA A 135 23.97 -16.68 -5.07
C ALA A 135 24.75 -15.82 -4.07
N ILE A 136 24.25 -15.60 -2.85
CA ILE A 136 24.89 -14.72 -1.87
C ILE A 136 25.67 -15.46 -0.77
N LEU A 137 25.65 -16.81 -0.72
CA LEU A 137 26.41 -17.59 0.28
C LEU A 137 27.89 -17.23 0.34
N HIS A 138 28.49 -16.97 -0.83
CA HIS A 138 29.90 -16.64 -0.94
C HIS A 138 30.27 -15.32 -0.24
N GLU A 139 29.32 -14.37 -0.10
CA GLU A 139 29.52 -13.13 0.66
C GLU A 139 29.82 -13.41 2.15
N PHE A 140 29.42 -14.59 2.65
CA PHE A 140 29.60 -15.04 4.03
C PHE A 140 30.71 -16.10 4.17
N GLY A 141 31.49 -16.34 3.11
CA GLY A 141 32.54 -17.36 3.10
C GLY A 141 32.01 -18.80 3.04
N PHE A 142 30.74 -18.98 2.67
CA PHE A 142 30.14 -20.31 2.58
C PHE A 142 30.18 -20.86 1.16
N GLY A 143 30.62 -22.11 1.05
CA GLY A 143 30.52 -22.88 -0.19
C GLY A 143 29.10 -23.38 -0.45
N ILE A 144 28.87 -23.79 -1.70
CA ILE A 144 27.57 -24.29 -2.13
C ILE A 144 27.14 -25.57 -1.38
N ASP A 145 28.10 -26.32 -0.85
CA ASP A 145 27.87 -27.48 0.01
C ASP A 145 27.01 -27.15 1.24
N GLN A 146 27.05 -25.90 1.72
CA GLN A 146 26.23 -25.47 2.85
C GLN A 146 24.73 -25.38 2.54
N MET A 147 24.35 -25.24 1.25
CA MET A 147 22.94 -25.23 0.85
C MET A 147 22.23 -26.53 1.22
N SER A 148 22.95 -27.66 1.24
CA SER A 148 22.35 -28.96 1.58
C SER A 148 21.79 -28.97 3.01
N CYS A 149 22.38 -28.19 3.92
CA CYS A 149 21.94 -28.03 5.29
C CYS A 149 20.98 -26.84 5.47
N LEU A 150 21.22 -25.74 4.74
CA LEU A 150 20.41 -24.53 4.82
C LEU A 150 18.98 -24.75 4.31
N VAL A 151 18.82 -25.45 3.18
CA VAL A 151 17.52 -25.73 2.56
C VAL A 151 16.54 -26.44 3.48
N PRO A 152 16.85 -27.63 4.05
CA PRO A 152 15.93 -28.29 4.96
C PRO A 152 15.67 -27.49 6.24
N MET A 153 16.65 -26.73 6.73
CA MET A 153 16.49 -25.86 7.89
C MET A 153 15.45 -24.77 7.65
N TRP A 154 15.64 -23.92 6.63
CA TRP A 154 14.69 -22.84 6.34
C TRP A 154 13.38 -23.34 5.71
N ASN A 155 13.35 -24.55 5.16
CA ASN A 155 12.09 -25.22 4.84
C ASN A 155 11.25 -25.43 6.10
N LYS A 156 11.86 -25.82 7.22
CA LYS A 156 11.15 -26.03 8.50
C LYS A 156 10.74 -24.73 9.17
N GLU A 157 11.50 -23.66 8.97
CA GLU A 157 11.20 -22.34 9.54
C GLU A 157 10.01 -21.65 8.85
N SER A 158 10.00 -21.63 7.52
CA SER A 158 9.05 -20.78 6.77
C SER A 158 8.67 -21.32 5.39
N HIS A 159 9.16 -22.51 5.01
CA HIS A 159 9.11 -23.00 3.63
C HIS A 159 9.67 -21.97 2.62
N TRP A 160 10.69 -21.21 3.04
CA TRP A 160 11.31 -20.14 2.25
C TRP A 160 10.36 -18.99 1.86
N ASN A 161 9.24 -18.82 2.57
CA ASN A 161 8.32 -17.71 2.33
C ASN A 161 8.78 -16.45 3.06
N GLU A 162 9.11 -15.39 2.31
CA GLU A 162 9.58 -14.11 2.87
C GLU A 162 8.50 -13.35 3.65
N ARG A 163 7.23 -13.73 3.50
CA ARG A 163 6.12 -13.11 4.23
C ARG A 163 5.60 -13.97 5.38
N ASP A 164 6.23 -15.12 5.64
CA ASP A 164 5.79 -16.00 6.71
C ASP A 164 5.90 -15.30 8.07
N LYS A 165 4.86 -15.41 8.89
CA LYS A 165 4.81 -14.80 10.21
C LYS A 165 4.20 -15.77 11.19
N ASN A 166 4.96 -16.12 12.23
CA ASN A 166 4.44 -16.87 13.35
C ASN A 166 3.53 -15.97 14.20
N PRO A 167 2.21 -16.26 14.32
CA PRO A 167 1.28 -15.39 15.06
C PRO A 167 1.54 -15.38 16.57
N SER A 168 2.09 -16.46 17.12
CA SER A 168 2.34 -16.63 18.55
C SER A 168 3.61 -15.91 19.00
N SER A 169 4.72 -16.13 18.29
CA SER A 169 6.02 -15.55 18.66
C SER A 169 6.33 -14.20 17.99
N GLY A 170 5.68 -13.90 16.86
CA GLY A 170 6.01 -12.74 16.03
C GLY A 170 7.26 -12.91 15.18
N ALA A 171 7.85 -14.11 15.13
CA ALA A 171 8.96 -14.43 14.23
C ALA A 171 8.53 -14.24 12.77
N TYR A 172 9.46 -13.78 11.92
CA TYR A 172 9.12 -13.32 10.57
C TYR A 172 10.12 -13.73 9.49
N GLY A 173 9.60 -14.01 8.31
CA GLY A 173 10.33 -14.19 7.07
C GLY A 173 11.04 -15.53 6.97
N ILE A 174 11.92 -15.64 5.98
CA ILE A 174 12.65 -16.87 5.64
C ILE A 174 13.36 -17.47 6.87
N PRO A 175 14.17 -16.71 7.63
CA PRO A 175 14.92 -17.26 8.75
C PRO A 175 14.14 -17.23 10.07
N GLN A 176 12.86 -16.81 10.08
CA GLN A 176 12.04 -16.61 11.28
C GLN A 176 12.72 -15.69 12.33
N ALA A 177 13.12 -14.49 11.89
CA ALA A 177 13.86 -13.54 12.73
C ALA A 177 13.02 -12.98 13.88
N LEU A 178 13.62 -12.89 15.08
CA LEU A 178 12.98 -12.31 16.27
C LEU A 178 13.89 -11.27 16.99
N PRO A 179 13.45 -10.00 17.11
CA PRO A 179 12.40 -9.35 16.33
C PRO A 179 12.80 -9.16 14.86
N ALA A 180 11.81 -9.12 13.96
CA ALA A 180 11.99 -8.92 12.53
C ALA A 180 12.78 -7.65 12.18
N THR A 181 12.70 -6.61 13.01
CA THR A 181 13.39 -5.31 12.83
C THR A 181 14.92 -5.45 12.76
N LYS A 182 15.51 -6.55 13.26
CA LYS A 182 16.94 -6.82 13.11
C LYS A 182 17.38 -6.96 11.65
N MET A 183 16.45 -7.35 10.76
CA MET A 183 16.72 -7.48 9.32
C MET A 183 16.86 -6.11 8.64
N ALA A 184 16.34 -5.03 9.25
CA ALA A 184 16.41 -3.67 8.72
C ALA A 184 17.85 -3.18 8.48
N LYS A 185 18.84 -3.73 9.21
CA LYS A 185 20.26 -3.46 9.00
C LYS A 185 20.72 -3.81 7.57
N TYR A 186 20.07 -4.77 6.93
CA TYR A 186 20.42 -5.26 5.59
C TYR A 186 19.53 -4.68 4.49
N GLY A 187 18.44 -3.98 4.83
CA GLY A 187 17.51 -3.37 3.90
C GLY A 187 16.21 -2.94 4.59
N ALA A 188 15.73 -1.73 4.31
CA ALA A 188 14.52 -1.18 4.95
C ALA A 188 13.23 -1.88 4.50
N ASP A 189 13.25 -2.54 3.33
CA ASP A 189 12.16 -3.28 2.71
C ASP A 189 12.11 -4.77 3.15
N TYR A 190 12.70 -5.10 4.30
CA TYR A 190 12.86 -6.47 4.79
C TYR A 190 11.56 -7.25 4.99
N LEU A 191 10.40 -6.59 5.04
CA LEU A 191 9.10 -7.26 5.12
C LEU A 191 8.65 -7.89 3.79
N THR A 192 9.16 -7.42 2.66
CA THR A 192 8.72 -7.93 1.35
C THR A 192 9.86 -8.35 0.46
N ASN A 193 11.11 -8.11 0.87
CA ASN A 193 12.30 -8.44 0.13
C ASN A 193 13.05 -9.61 0.79
N PRO A 194 13.27 -10.74 0.09
CA PRO A 194 13.99 -11.89 0.63
C PRO A 194 15.50 -11.63 0.84
N VAL A 195 16.12 -10.71 0.10
CA VAL A 195 17.57 -10.43 0.17
C VAL A 195 18.02 -9.99 1.58
N PRO A 196 17.43 -8.95 2.21
CA PRO A 196 17.80 -8.55 3.57
C PRO A 196 17.50 -9.65 4.60
N GLN A 197 16.47 -10.47 4.38
CA GLN A 197 16.16 -11.59 5.29
C GLN A 197 17.23 -12.67 5.22
N ILE A 198 17.61 -13.09 4.01
CA ILE A 198 18.62 -14.11 3.77
C ILE A 198 19.98 -13.63 4.29
N ARG A 199 20.37 -12.37 4.01
CA ARG A 199 21.62 -11.80 4.53
C ARG A 199 21.64 -11.76 6.06
N TRP A 200 20.54 -11.38 6.70
CA TRP A 200 20.44 -11.43 8.15
C TRP A 200 20.57 -12.86 8.68
N GLY A 201 19.86 -13.82 8.09
CA GLY A 201 19.89 -15.22 8.51
C GLY A 201 21.28 -15.85 8.36
N LEU A 202 21.96 -15.60 7.23
CA LEU A 202 23.33 -16.08 7.00
C LEU A 202 24.33 -15.43 7.96
N SER A 203 24.21 -14.13 8.24
CA SER A 203 25.04 -13.44 9.24
C SER A 203 24.83 -14.01 10.65
N TYR A 204 23.60 -14.30 11.03
CA TYR A 204 23.28 -14.89 12.32
C TYR A 204 23.85 -16.30 12.45
N ILE A 205 23.72 -17.13 11.41
CA ILE A 205 24.33 -18.46 11.33
C ILE A 205 25.84 -18.37 11.49
N GLN A 206 26.49 -17.48 10.74
CA GLN A 206 27.93 -17.28 10.79
C GLN A 206 28.40 -16.89 12.20
N GLY A 207 27.72 -15.95 12.85
CA GLY A 207 28.12 -15.46 14.17
C GLY A 207 27.85 -16.41 15.32
N ARG A 208 26.90 -17.34 15.20
CA ARG A 208 26.47 -18.22 16.29
C ARG A 208 26.87 -19.69 16.11
N TYR A 209 26.91 -20.16 14.87
CA TYR A 209 27.11 -21.56 14.52
C TYR A 209 28.32 -21.79 13.62
N ASP A 210 29.03 -20.74 13.22
CA ASP A 210 30.06 -20.72 12.17
C ASP A 210 29.54 -21.06 10.77
N THR A 211 28.78 -22.15 10.58
CA THR A 211 28.33 -22.62 9.26
C THR A 211 26.87 -23.08 9.25
N PRO A 212 26.18 -23.03 8.09
CA PRO A 212 24.83 -23.57 7.96
C PRO A 212 24.70 -25.05 8.34
N CYS A 213 25.71 -25.88 8.06
CA CYS A 213 25.66 -27.28 8.48
C CYS A 213 25.81 -27.49 9.99
N LYS A 214 26.59 -26.66 10.69
CA LYS A 214 26.62 -26.67 12.17
C LYS A 214 25.29 -26.19 12.76
N ALA A 215 24.70 -25.13 12.19
CA ALA A 215 23.37 -24.66 12.58
C ALA A 215 22.31 -25.75 12.38
N TRP A 216 22.34 -26.45 11.24
CA TRP A 216 21.42 -27.55 10.97
C TRP A 216 21.59 -28.72 11.95
N SER A 217 22.82 -29.11 12.28
CA SER A 217 23.05 -30.14 13.31
C SER A 217 22.49 -29.72 14.66
N PHE A 218 22.60 -28.43 15.02
CA PHE A 218 22.03 -27.90 16.24
C PHE A 218 20.49 -27.92 16.20
N TRP A 219 19.90 -27.50 15.06
CA TRP A 219 18.47 -27.52 14.82
C TRP A 219 17.88 -28.93 14.93
N GLN A 220 18.55 -29.94 14.36
CA GLN A 220 18.11 -31.33 14.46
C GLN A 220 18.04 -31.84 15.90
N ALA A 221 18.85 -31.29 16.81
CA ALA A 221 18.86 -31.66 18.21
C ALA A 221 17.87 -30.85 19.07
N HIS A 222 17.59 -29.59 18.73
CA HIS A 222 16.85 -28.68 19.61
C HIS A 222 15.53 -28.13 19.02
N GLY A 223 15.33 -28.25 17.70
CA GLY A 223 14.18 -27.70 16.98
C GLY A 223 14.24 -26.18 16.75
N TRP A 224 15.38 -25.54 16.99
CA TRP A 224 15.63 -24.12 16.76
C TRP A 224 17.11 -23.88 16.44
N TYR A 225 17.45 -22.71 15.89
CA TYR A 225 18.81 -22.21 15.72
C TYR A 225 18.82 -20.68 15.88
#